data_AF-A0A059C767-F1
#
_entry.id   AF-A0A059C767-F1
#
_cell.length_a   1.000
_cell.length_b   1.000
_cell.length_c   1.000
_cell.angle_alpha   90.00
_cell.angle_beta   90.00
_cell.angle_gamma   90.00
#
_symmetry.space_group_name_H-M   'P 1'
#
loop_
_entity.id
_entity.type
_entity.pdbx_description
1 polymer ?
#
loop_
_entity_poly.entity_id
_entity_poly.type
_entity_poly.pdbx_seq_one_letter_code
_entity_poly.pdbx_strand_id
1 'polypeptide(L)'
;MARHGRIYKDNLEKEKRYGIFLETLRFIEDFDNKAANQSYKVGLNQFSDLTTEEFVPRYTGFRATSRSSNSSAATTFKYSTTQVPDSLNWVEKGVVGSIKNQGGCGSCWAFAATATVESILAMMTGKLVDLSEQQLIDCSKLNYGCKWGWMYLAYEYIAQNHGMTYESNYPYSGVEGTCGERAASIAVARLKGYE
;
A
#
# COMPACT_ATOMS: atom_id res chain seq x y z
N MET A 1 13.16 -20.21 6.32
CA MET A 1 11.88 -20.83 6.73
C MET A 1 11.41 -20.39 8.12
N ALA A 2 12.08 -20.79 9.21
CA ALA A 2 11.63 -20.52 10.60
C ALA A 2 11.36 -19.03 10.90
N ARG A 3 12.28 -18.13 10.50
CA ARG A 3 12.14 -16.67 10.71
C ARG A 3 10.87 -16.06 10.11
N HIS A 4 10.36 -16.63 9.01
CA HIS A 4 9.20 -16.11 8.28
C HIS A 4 8.00 -17.08 8.31
N GLY A 5 8.01 -18.06 9.22
CA GLY A 5 6.90 -19.02 9.38
C GLY A 5 6.58 -19.82 8.11
N ARG A 6 7.56 -20.08 7.24
CA ARG A 6 7.31 -20.76 5.95
C ARG A 6 6.95 -22.22 6.17
N ILE A 7 5.74 -22.59 5.74
CA ILE A 7 5.24 -23.95 5.66
C ILE A 7 4.94 -24.23 4.19
N TYR A 8 5.56 -25.25 3.62
CA TYR A 8 5.35 -25.65 2.24
C TYR A 8 4.45 -26.88 2.16
N LYS A 9 3.69 -26.99 1.08
CA LYS A 9 2.69 -28.05 0.87
C LYS A 9 3.30 -29.45 0.94
N ASP A 10 4.46 -29.63 0.33
CA ASP A 10 5.15 -30.91 0.21
C ASP A 10 6.66 -30.69 0.00
N ASN A 11 7.43 -31.79 -0.05
CA ASN A 11 8.88 -31.73 -0.24
C ASN A 11 9.27 -31.18 -1.61
N LEU A 12 8.45 -31.40 -2.64
CA LEU A 12 8.71 -30.90 -3.99
C LEU A 12 8.62 -29.37 -4.03
N GLU A 13 7.58 -28.80 -3.42
CA GLU A 13 7.45 -27.34 -3.26
C GLU A 13 8.58 -26.79 -2.40
N LYS A 14 8.97 -27.47 -1.32
CA LYS A 14 10.11 -27.05 -0.49
C LYS A 14 11.43 -27.00 -1.28
N GLU A 15 11.69 -28.00 -2.11
CA GLU A 15 12.89 -28.05 -2.95
C GLU A 15 12.89 -26.93 -4.01
N LYS A 16 11.75 -26.70 -4.69
CA LYS A 16 11.57 -25.56 -5.60
C LYS A 16 11.87 -24.23 -4.90
N ARG A 17 11.27 -24.00 -3.72
CA ARG A 17 11.45 -22.77 -2.93
C ARG A 17 12.89 -22.58 -2.47
N TYR A 18 13.57 -23.67 -2.13
CA TYR A 18 14.99 -23.64 -1.78
C TYR A 18 15.87 -23.26 -2.97
N GLY A 19 15.57 -23.76 -4.17
CA GLY A 19 16.25 -23.34 -5.41
C GLY A 19 16.14 -21.83 -5.64
N ILE A 20 14.93 -21.28 -5.60
CA ILE A 20 14.67 -19.83 -5.74
C ILE A 20 15.41 -19.03 -4.66
N PHE A 21 15.46 -19.53 -3.44
CA PHE A 21 16.19 -18.90 -2.34
C PHE A 21 17.70 -18.85 -2.60
N LEU A 22 18.30 -19.92 -3.11
CA LEU A 22 19.73 -19.94 -3.46
C LEU A 22 20.05 -18.97 -4.60
N GLU A 23 19.18 -18.87 -5.60
CA GLU A 23 19.32 -17.88 -6.67
C GLU A 23 19.26 -16.45 -6.12
N THR A 24 18.31 -16.18 -5.21
CA THR A 24 18.19 -14.88 -4.54
C THR A 24 19.41 -14.55 -3.69
N LEU A 25 19.93 -15.54 -2.94
CA LEU A 25 21.14 -15.36 -2.12
C LEU A 25 22.34 -15.01 -3.00
N ARG A 26 22.53 -15.73 -4.11
CA ARG A 26 23.60 -15.45 -5.07
C ARG A 26 23.47 -14.05 -5.66
N PHE A 27 22.25 -13.62 -6.01
CA PHE A 27 22.01 -12.24 -6.46
C PHE A 27 22.45 -11.21 -5.42
N ILE A 28 22.12 -11.42 -4.13
CA ILE A 28 22.51 -10.52 -3.04
C ILE A 28 24.03 -10.47 -2.90
N GLU A 29 24.71 -11.62 -2.89
CA GLU A 29 26.18 -11.68 -2.80
C GLU A 29 26.87 -10.99 -3.99
N ASP A 30 26.38 -11.24 -5.21
CA ASP A 30 26.90 -10.59 -6.42
C ASP A 30 26.63 -9.07 -6.42
N PHE A 31 25.52 -8.62 -5.85
CA PHE A 31 25.19 -7.20 -5.69
C PHE A 31 26.10 -6.53 -4.66
N ASP A 32 26.29 -7.15 -3.51
CA ASP A 32 27.14 -6.65 -2.43
C ASP A 32 28.63 -6.63 -2.81
N ASN A 33 29.10 -7.58 -3.62
CA ASN A 33 30.47 -7.57 -4.15
C ASN A 33 30.73 -6.41 -5.13
N LYS A 34 29.67 -5.80 -5.69
CA LYS A 34 29.74 -4.60 -6.54
C LYS A 34 29.56 -3.29 -5.74
N ALA A 35 29.58 -3.35 -4.40
CA ALA A 35 29.16 -2.26 -3.50
C ALA A 35 29.88 -0.93 -3.67
N ALA A 36 31.09 -0.88 -4.26
CA ALA A 36 31.80 0.39 -4.49
C ALA A 36 30.99 1.43 -5.29
N ASN A 37 29.97 0.99 -6.06
CA ASN A 37 29.12 1.84 -6.89
C ASN A 37 27.61 1.74 -6.58
N GLN A 38 27.19 1.11 -5.47
CA GLN A 38 25.76 0.94 -5.16
C GLN A 38 25.29 1.95 -4.11
N SER A 39 24.18 2.65 -4.39
CA SER A 39 23.56 3.62 -3.46
C SER A 39 22.61 2.99 -2.44
N TYR A 40 22.36 1.69 -2.55
CA TYR A 40 21.47 0.93 -1.66
C TYR A 40 22.04 -0.47 -1.40
N LYS A 41 21.46 -1.17 -0.43
CA LYS A 41 21.76 -2.58 -0.14
C LYS A 41 20.51 -3.42 -0.35
N VAL A 42 20.72 -4.68 -0.71
CA VAL A 42 19.66 -5.70 -0.76
C VAL A 42 19.90 -6.72 0.34
N GLY A 43 18.87 -7.47 0.72
CA GLY A 43 19.00 -8.45 1.79
C GLY A 43 17.87 -9.45 1.80
N LEU A 44 18.12 -10.58 2.45
CA LEU A 44 17.14 -11.64 2.62
C LEU A 44 15.95 -11.13 3.43
N ASN A 45 14.75 -11.41 2.93
CA ASN A 45 13.50 -11.03 3.57
C ASN A 45 12.43 -12.09 3.31
N GLN A 46 11.18 -11.81 3.69
CA GLN A 46 10.09 -12.76 3.53
C GLN A 46 9.84 -13.16 2.06
N PHE A 47 10.25 -12.37 1.08
CA PHE A 47 10.02 -12.65 -0.35
C PHE A 47 11.17 -13.41 -1.02
N SER A 48 12.23 -13.75 -0.28
CA SER A 48 13.43 -14.38 -0.86
C SER A 48 13.24 -15.78 -1.42
N ASP A 49 12.06 -16.38 -1.30
CA ASP A 49 11.71 -17.68 -1.87
C ASP A 49 10.66 -17.60 -2.99
N LEU A 50 10.46 -16.41 -3.56
CA LEU A 50 9.52 -16.13 -4.64
C LEU A 50 10.25 -15.59 -5.88
N THR A 51 9.81 -15.99 -7.06
CA THR A 51 10.24 -15.31 -8.30
C THR A 51 9.50 -13.98 -8.48
N THR A 52 9.99 -13.12 -9.37
CA THR A 52 9.30 -11.86 -9.72
C THR A 52 7.88 -12.13 -10.25
N GLU A 53 7.71 -13.19 -11.03
CA GLU A 53 6.43 -13.61 -11.62
C GLU A 53 5.44 -14.11 -10.57
N GLU A 54 5.94 -14.64 -9.45
CA GLU A 54 5.11 -15.00 -8.29
C GLU A 54 4.84 -13.80 -7.37
N PHE A 55 5.82 -12.90 -7.23
CA PHE A 55 5.75 -11.74 -6.34
C PHE A 55 4.78 -10.67 -6.85
N VAL A 56 4.98 -10.20 -8.09
CA VAL A 56 4.26 -9.05 -8.65
C VAL A 56 2.74 -9.22 -8.61
N PRO A 57 2.13 -10.30 -9.14
CA PRO A 57 0.68 -10.42 -9.14
C PRO A 57 0.06 -10.66 -7.75
N ARG A 58 0.88 -11.01 -6.73
CA ARG A 58 0.40 -11.36 -5.39
C ARG A 58 0.56 -10.23 -4.37
N TYR A 59 1.63 -9.46 -4.46
CA TYR A 59 2.00 -8.45 -3.46
C TYR A 59 1.97 -7.02 -4.02
N THR A 60 1.49 -6.83 -5.25
CA THR A 60 1.26 -5.51 -5.84
C THR A 60 -0.16 -5.42 -6.40
N GLY A 61 -0.62 -4.22 -6.75
CA GLY A 61 -1.97 -4.01 -7.27
C GLY A 61 -2.17 -2.66 -7.97
N PHE A 62 -1.09 -1.96 -8.31
CA PHE A 62 -1.20 -0.76 -9.11
C PHE A 62 -1.04 -1.11 -10.58
N ARG A 63 -1.97 -0.65 -11.42
CA ARG A 63 -1.81 -0.72 -12.88
C ARG A 63 -1.64 0.69 -13.43
N ALA A 64 -0.45 0.96 -13.98
CA ALA A 64 -0.25 2.10 -14.85
C ALA A 64 -1.05 1.84 -16.14
N THR A 65 -2.32 2.22 -16.18
CA THR A 65 -2.96 2.43 -17.47
C THR A 65 -2.26 3.61 -18.13
N SER A 66 -1.98 3.50 -19.44
CA SER A 66 -1.70 4.69 -20.25
C SER A 66 -2.89 5.61 -20.04
N ARG A 67 -2.69 6.69 -19.27
CA ARG A 67 -3.66 7.76 -19.16
C ARG A 67 -3.95 8.15 -20.61
N SER A 68 -5.16 7.85 -21.10
CA SER A 68 -5.67 8.54 -22.26
C SER A 68 -5.46 10.01 -21.97
N SER A 69 -4.72 10.69 -22.83
CA SER A 69 -4.37 12.11 -22.78
C SER A 69 -5.58 13.06 -22.76
N ASN A 70 -6.79 12.53 -22.53
CA ASN A 70 -8.07 13.21 -22.50
C ASN A 70 -8.66 13.37 -21.09
N SER A 71 -7.93 13.11 -20.00
CA SER A 71 -8.36 13.64 -18.70
C SER A 71 -8.09 15.15 -18.68
N SER A 72 -9.16 15.91 -18.89
CA SER A 72 -9.30 17.35 -18.69
C SER A 72 -8.32 17.89 -17.66
N ALA A 73 -7.47 18.83 -18.12
CA ALA A 73 -6.55 19.68 -17.36
C ALA A 73 -6.03 19.05 -16.05
N ALA A 74 -4.78 18.60 -16.05
CA ALA A 74 -4.02 18.49 -14.81
C ALA A 74 -4.20 19.81 -14.05
N THR A 75 -5.01 19.81 -13.00
CA THR A 75 -5.15 20.92 -12.08
C THR A 75 -3.76 21.16 -11.54
N THR A 76 -3.11 22.22 -12.01
CA THR A 76 -1.78 22.56 -11.55
C THR A 76 -1.93 22.90 -10.08
N PHE A 77 -1.50 22.00 -9.19
CA PHE A 77 -1.53 22.23 -7.75
C PHE A 77 -0.81 23.55 -7.46
N LYS A 78 -1.57 24.58 -7.07
CA LYS A 78 -1.03 25.91 -6.81
C LYS A 78 -0.59 25.99 -5.36
N TYR A 79 0.71 25.94 -5.13
CA TYR A 79 1.28 26.21 -3.82
C TYR A 79 1.55 27.71 -3.63
N SER A 80 1.33 28.21 -2.41
CA SER A 80 1.56 29.62 -2.07
C SER A 80 2.96 29.91 -1.51
N THR A 81 3.77 28.88 -1.21
CA THR A 81 5.08 29.02 -0.57
C THR A 81 6.20 28.36 -1.36
N THR A 82 7.27 29.10 -1.60
CA THR A 82 8.52 28.59 -2.19
C THR A 82 9.55 28.19 -1.13
N GLN A 83 9.29 28.47 0.15
CA GLN A 83 10.18 28.11 1.25
C GLN A 83 9.80 26.75 1.82
N VAL A 84 10.62 25.75 1.50
CA VAL A 84 10.54 24.38 2.00
C VAL A 84 11.86 24.02 2.69
N PRO A 85 11.84 23.18 3.73
CA PRO A 85 13.08 22.76 4.38
C PRO A 85 13.90 21.83 3.48
N ASP A 86 15.22 21.83 3.65
CA ASP A 86 16.13 20.93 2.90
C ASP A 86 15.85 19.44 3.16
N SER A 87 15.25 19.12 4.31
CA SER A 87 14.81 17.77 4.67
C SER A 87 13.53 17.81 5.49
N LEU A 88 12.62 16.86 5.24
CA LEU A 88 11.37 16.70 5.97
C LEU A 88 11.08 15.22 6.21
N ASN A 89 10.85 14.86 7.46
CA ASN A 89 10.43 13.52 7.85
C ASN A 89 9.10 13.57 8.61
N TRP A 90 8.01 13.15 7.98
CA TRP A 90 6.68 13.13 8.59
C TRP A 90 6.55 12.09 9.72
N VAL A 91 7.40 11.05 9.73
CA VAL A 91 7.44 10.07 10.81
C VAL A 91 7.89 10.74 12.12
N GLU A 92 8.95 11.56 12.06
CA GLU A 92 9.43 12.34 13.21
C GLU A 92 8.42 13.41 13.67
N LYS A 93 7.53 13.85 12.77
CA LYS A 93 6.41 14.73 13.11
C LYS A 93 5.24 14.00 13.76
N GLY A 94 5.28 12.67 13.86
CA GLY A 94 4.24 11.87 14.52
C GLY A 94 2.93 11.76 13.74
N VAL A 95 2.96 12.02 12.43
CA VAL A 95 1.76 11.98 11.57
C VAL A 95 1.74 10.79 10.62
N VAL A 96 2.64 9.83 10.77
CA VAL A 96 2.68 8.60 9.96
C VAL A 96 2.36 7.41 10.84
N GLY A 97 1.37 6.61 10.41
CA GLY A 97 0.96 5.37 11.08
C GLY A 97 2.04 4.30 11.14
N SER A 98 1.78 3.23 11.91
CA SER A 98 2.62 2.04 11.90
C SER A 98 2.62 1.37 10.52
N ILE A 99 3.72 0.69 10.18
CA ILE A 99 3.81 -0.09 8.95
C ILE A 99 2.79 -1.24 9.00
N LYS A 100 1.95 -1.34 7.96
CA LYS A 100 0.95 -2.39 7.78
C LYS A 100 1.38 -3.40 6.70
N ASN A 101 0.68 -4.54 6.61
CA ASN A 101 0.98 -5.60 5.65
C ASN A 101 -0.26 -6.01 4.84
N GLN A 102 -0.25 -5.72 3.53
CA GLN A 102 -1.37 -6.06 2.64
C GLN A 102 -1.53 -7.57 2.38
N GLY A 103 -0.49 -8.38 2.64
CA GLY A 103 -0.51 -9.80 2.32
C GLY A 103 -0.65 -10.07 0.81
N GLY A 104 -1.38 -11.13 0.46
CA GLY A 104 -1.54 -11.61 -0.92
C GLY A 104 -2.66 -10.94 -1.73
N CYS A 105 -3.11 -9.76 -1.31
CA CYS A 105 -4.16 -8.98 -1.96
C CYS A 105 -3.52 -7.78 -2.65
N GLY A 106 -3.91 -7.49 -3.90
CA GLY A 106 -3.47 -6.32 -4.67
C GLY A 106 -4.10 -5.01 -4.21
N SER A 107 -4.09 -4.76 -2.90
CA SER A 107 -4.71 -3.62 -2.21
C SER A 107 -3.73 -2.48 -1.90
N CYS A 108 -2.51 -2.48 -2.47
CA CYS A 108 -1.53 -1.42 -2.21
C CYS A 108 -2.08 0.00 -2.43
N TRP A 109 -3.02 0.16 -3.36
CA TRP A 109 -3.74 1.41 -3.63
C TRP A 109 -4.61 1.86 -2.43
N ALA A 110 -5.25 0.92 -1.72
CA ALA A 110 -6.07 1.19 -0.55
C ALA A 110 -5.18 1.57 0.64
N PHE A 111 -4.07 0.87 0.86
CA PHE A 111 -3.09 1.22 1.90
C PHE A 111 -2.47 2.60 1.66
N ALA A 112 -2.06 2.90 0.42
CA ALA A 112 -1.49 4.20 0.08
C ALA A 112 -2.49 5.35 0.30
N ALA A 113 -3.75 5.16 -0.13
CA ALA A 113 -4.80 6.15 0.10
C ALA A 113 -5.09 6.33 1.60
N THR A 114 -5.25 5.24 2.34
CA THR A 114 -5.55 5.23 3.78
C THR A 114 -4.46 5.94 4.58
N ALA A 115 -3.20 5.56 4.39
CA ALA A 115 -2.06 6.20 5.07
C ALA A 115 -1.97 7.71 4.78
N THR A 116 -2.32 8.13 3.56
CA THR A 116 -2.39 9.55 3.20
C THR A 116 -3.51 10.27 3.95
N VAL A 117 -4.69 9.66 4.06
CA VAL A 117 -5.83 10.22 4.80
C VAL A 117 -5.57 10.26 6.31
N GLU A 118 -4.96 9.22 6.88
CA GLU A 118 -4.51 9.21 8.28
C GLU A 118 -3.53 10.37 8.53
N SER A 119 -2.56 10.56 7.63
CA SER A 119 -1.52 11.59 7.79
C SER A 119 -2.09 13.00 7.73
N ILE A 120 -2.94 13.31 6.74
CA ILE A 120 -3.55 14.64 6.64
C ILE A 120 -4.50 14.92 7.82
N LEU A 121 -5.24 13.91 8.28
CA LEU A 121 -6.10 14.04 9.45
C LEU A 121 -5.27 14.31 10.72
N ALA A 122 -4.14 13.62 10.90
CA ALA A 122 -3.22 13.86 12.00
C ALA A 122 -2.61 15.27 11.95
N MET A 123 -2.21 15.75 10.76
CA MET A 123 -1.72 17.12 10.59
C MET A 123 -2.77 18.18 10.93
N MET A 124 -4.04 17.93 10.59
CA MET A 124 -5.13 18.89 10.81
C MET A 124 -5.66 18.89 12.25
N THR A 125 -5.68 17.73 12.90
CA THR A 125 -6.36 17.55 14.20
C THR A 125 -5.40 17.29 15.36
N GLY A 126 -4.13 17.01 15.07
CA GLY A 126 -3.16 16.54 16.06
C GLY A 126 -3.38 15.10 16.53
N LYS A 127 -4.34 14.37 15.93
CA LYS A 127 -4.65 12.99 16.32
C LYS A 127 -4.43 12.02 15.16
N LEU A 128 -3.45 11.15 15.32
CA LEU A 128 -3.26 10.00 14.44
C LEU A 128 -4.30 8.92 14.77
N VAL A 129 -4.90 8.35 13.73
CA VAL A 129 -5.93 7.32 13.83
C VAL A 129 -5.60 6.19 12.86
N ASP A 130 -6.15 5.01 13.14
CA ASP A 130 -6.01 3.82 12.30
C ASP A 130 -7.31 3.63 11.50
N LEU A 131 -7.25 3.87 10.19
CA LEU A 131 -8.38 3.84 9.27
C LEU A 131 -8.43 2.53 8.48
N SER A 132 -9.63 2.13 8.06
CA SER A 132 -9.87 0.83 7.41
C SER A 132 -9.50 0.81 5.93
N GLU A 133 -8.48 0.03 5.55
CA GLU A 133 -8.23 -0.30 4.15
C GLU A 133 -9.31 -1.20 3.57
N GLN A 134 -9.89 -2.10 4.40
CA GLN A 134 -10.90 -3.04 3.95
C GLN A 134 -12.17 -2.35 3.45
N GLN A 135 -12.57 -1.25 4.08
CA GLN A 135 -13.67 -0.44 3.59
C GLN A 135 -13.41 0.02 2.14
N LEU A 136 -12.20 0.47 1.82
CA LEU A 136 -11.88 0.89 0.45
C LEU A 136 -11.95 -0.30 -0.51
N ILE A 137 -11.36 -1.43 -0.12
CA ILE A 137 -11.35 -2.67 -0.93
C ILE A 137 -12.77 -3.11 -1.29
N ASP A 138 -13.69 -3.09 -0.33
CA ASP A 138 -15.05 -3.62 -0.52
C ASP A 138 -16.02 -2.57 -1.10
N CYS A 139 -15.83 -1.29 -0.80
CA CYS A 139 -16.83 -0.24 -1.06
C CYS A 139 -16.45 0.74 -2.18
N SER A 140 -15.16 0.91 -2.52
CA SER A 140 -14.75 1.77 -3.62
C SER A 140 -15.01 1.09 -4.97
N LYS A 141 -16.25 1.17 -5.45
CA LYS A 141 -16.75 0.38 -6.60
C LYS A 141 -16.09 0.68 -7.95
N LEU A 142 -15.41 1.83 -8.08
CA LEU A 142 -14.61 2.16 -9.28
C LEU A 142 -13.22 1.52 -9.24
N ASN A 143 -12.77 1.06 -8.07
CA ASN A 143 -11.59 0.22 -7.92
C ASN A 143 -11.95 -1.27 -8.04
N TYR A 144 -10.93 -2.12 -8.08
CA TYR A 144 -11.07 -3.54 -8.40
C TYR A 144 -10.58 -4.42 -7.25
N GLY A 145 -10.89 -4.00 -6.02
CA GLY A 145 -10.64 -4.75 -4.79
C GLY A 145 -9.19 -5.24 -4.68
N CYS A 146 -9.02 -6.55 -4.53
CA CYS A 146 -7.72 -7.21 -4.43
C CYS A 146 -7.01 -7.43 -5.78
N LYS A 147 -7.60 -7.04 -6.90
CA LYS A 147 -6.97 -7.21 -8.22
C LYS A 147 -6.05 -6.04 -8.51
N TRP A 148 -6.59 -4.82 -8.41
CA TRP A 148 -5.86 -3.58 -8.61
C TRP A 148 -6.72 -2.34 -8.29
N GLY A 149 -6.09 -1.16 -8.25
CA GLY A 149 -6.81 0.10 -8.09
C GLY A 149 -5.92 1.34 -8.17
N TRP A 150 -6.55 2.50 -8.00
CA TRP A 150 -5.91 3.81 -7.97
C TRP A 150 -6.34 4.61 -6.75
N MET A 151 -5.36 5.29 -6.15
CA MET A 151 -5.56 6.14 -4.97
C MET A 151 -6.56 7.26 -5.23
N TYR A 152 -6.57 7.86 -6.43
CA TYR A 152 -7.49 8.97 -6.73
C TYR A 152 -8.96 8.53 -6.70
N LEU A 153 -9.28 7.30 -7.13
CA LEU A 153 -10.65 6.74 -7.02
C LEU A 153 -11.02 6.44 -5.57
N ALA A 154 -10.04 6.09 -4.73
CA ALA A 154 -10.25 5.97 -3.30
C ALA A 154 -10.55 7.35 -2.68
N TYR A 155 -9.78 8.38 -3.04
CA TYR A 155 -10.04 9.75 -2.58
C TYR A 155 -11.39 10.28 -3.07
N GLU A 156 -11.78 9.98 -4.31
CA GLU A 156 -13.09 10.29 -4.86
C GLU A 156 -14.21 9.66 -4.03
N TYR A 157 -14.12 8.35 -3.76
CA TYR A 157 -15.04 7.64 -2.88
C TYR A 157 -15.16 8.30 -1.49
N ILE A 158 -14.02 8.65 -0.88
CA ILE A 158 -14.00 9.28 0.45
C ILE A 158 -14.62 10.69 0.42
N ALA A 159 -14.36 11.46 -0.64
CA ALA A 159 -14.85 12.82 -0.81
C ALA A 159 -16.33 12.90 -1.19
N GLN A 160 -16.88 11.90 -1.91
CA GLN A 160 -18.29 11.81 -2.27
C GLN A 160 -19.21 11.38 -1.10
N ASN A 161 -18.86 11.77 0.13
CA ASN A 161 -19.61 11.60 1.38
C ASN A 161 -19.69 10.20 1.99
N HIS A 162 -18.84 9.25 1.58
CA HIS A 162 -18.72 7.98 2.31
C HIS A 162 -17.80 8.10 3.53
N GLY A 163 -16.77 8.96 3.47
CA GLY A 163 -15.75 9.04 4.51
C GLY A 163 -15.02 7.72 4.73
N MET A 164 -14.27 7.62 5.81
CA MET A 164 -13.62 6.39 6.26
C MET A 164 -13.96 6.09 7.71
N THR A 165 -14.11 4.81 8.04
CA THR A 165 -14.24 4.30 9.40
C THR A 165 -12.90 3.82 9.95
N TYR A 166 -12.85 3.52 11.25
CA TYR A 166 -11.66 2.96 11.90
C TYR A 166 -11.40 1.52 11.46
N GLU A 167 -10.14 1.12 11.45
CA GLU A 167 -9.71 -0.27 11.25
C GLU A 167 -10.41 -1.22 12.26
N SER A 168 -10.56 -0.78 13.52
CA SER A 168 -11.26 -1.58 14.54
C SER A 168 -12.75 -1.82 14.27
N ASN A 169 -13.38 -1.00 13.43
CA ASN A 169 -14.80 -1.12 13.06
C ASN A 169 -14.98 -1.92 11.75
N TYR A 170 -13.98 -1.88 10.86
CA TYR A 170 -13.98 -2.65 9.62
C TYR A 170 -12.57 -3.25 9.37
N PRO A 171 -12.23 -4.34 10.06
CA PRO A 171 -10.86 -4.88 10.05
C PRO A 171 -10.42 -5.44 8.70
N TYR A 172 -9.11 -5.37 8.45
CA TYR A 172 -8.46 -5.94 7.29
C TYR A 172 -8.57 -7.46 7.25
N SER A 173 -9.17 -7.97 6.17
CA SER A 173 -9.32 -9.41 5.91
C SER A 173 -8.37 -9.91 4.81
N GLY A 174 -7.80 -9.00 4.01
CA GLY A 174 -6.91 -9.35 2.91
C GLY A 174 -7.60 -10.12 1.78
N VAL A 175 -8.92 -10.02 1.68
CA VAL A 175 -9.74 -10.57 0.61
C VAL A 175 -10.81 -9.56 0.21
N GLU A 176 -11.24 -9.60 -1.04
CA GLU A 176 -12.35 -8.78 -1.52
C GLU A 176 -13.68 -9.36 -1.01
N GLY A 177 -14.49 -8.51 -0.37
CA GLY A 177 -15.80 -8.84 0.17
C GLY A 177 -16.90 -7.92 -0.33
N THR A 178 -18.11 -8.14 0.18
CA THR A 178 -19.24 -7.24 -0.03
C THR A 178 -19.11 -6.04 0.90
N CYS A 179 -19.39 -4.84 0.40
CA CYS A 179 -19.35 -3.61 1.21
C CYS A 179 -20.25 -3.72 2.45
N GLY A 180 -19.64 -3.65 3.62
CA GLY A 180 -20.33 -3.58 4.91
C GLY A 180 -20.90 -2.19 5.18
N GLU A 181 -21.98 -1.81 4.48
CA GLU A 181 -22.59 -0.46 4.52
C GLU A 181 -22.79 0.08 5.94
N ARG A 182 -23.23 -0.76 6.87
CA ARG A 182 -23.42 -0.37 8.28
C ARG A 182 -22.11 0.08 8.92
N ALA A 183 -21.03 -0.68 8.77
CA ALA A 183 -19.72 -0.32 9.30
C ALA A 183 -19.16 0.92 8.59
N ALA A 184 -19.27 0.96 7.25
CA ALA A 184 -18.81 2.07 6.43
C ALA A 184 -19.53 3.40 6.75
N SER A 185 -20.80 3.36 7.16
CA SER A 185 -21.58 4.55 7.51
C SER A 185 -21.06 5.31 8.74
N ILE A 186 -20.26 4.66 9.60
CA ILE A 186 -19.65 5.27 10.79
C ILE A 186 -18.35 5.97 10.40
N ALA A 187 -18.49 7.09 9.68
CA ALA A 187 -17.36 7.82 9.14
C ALA A 187 -16.71 8.76 10.18
N VAL A 188 -15.40 8.57 10.37
CA VAL A 188 -14.55 9.29 11.32
C VAL A 188 -13.50 10.17 10.64
N ALA A 189 -13.25 9.93 9.35
CA ALA A 189 -12.47 10.81 8.48
C ALA A 189 -13.28 11.15 7.22
N ARG A 190 -13.15 12.38 6.72
CA ARG A 190 -13.76 12.84 5.46
C ARG A 190 -12.78 13.73 4.71
N LEU A 191 -12.75 13.60 3.39
CA LEU A 191 -12.01 14.51 2.52
C LEU A 191 -13.00 15.52 1.93
N LYS A 192 -12.54 16.76 1.75
CA LYS A 192 -13.30 17.79 1.03
C LYS A 192 -13.07 17.71 -0.49
N GLY A 193 -12.00 17.03 -0.92
CA GLY A 193 -11.58 16.90 -2.31
C GLY A 193 -10.16 16.33 -2.40
N TYR A 194 -9.67 16.22 -3.63
CA TYR A 194 -8.31 15.81 -3.99
C TYR A 194 -7.93 16.48 -5.31
N GLU A 195 -6.64 16.67 -5.56
CA GLU A 195 -6.08 17.27 -6.79
C GLU A 195 -4.89 16.45 -7.28
#